data_AF-A0A7J0DML6-F1
#
_entry.id   AF-A0A7J0DML6-F1
#
_cell.length_a   1.000
_cell.length_b   1.000
_cell.length_c   1.000
_cell.angle_alpha   90.00
_cell.angle_beta   90.00
_cell.angle_gamma   90.00
#
_symmetry.space_group_name_H-M   'P 1'
#
loop_
_entity.id
_entity.type
_entity.pdbx_description
1 polymer ?
#
loop_
_entity_poly.entity_id
_entity_poly.type
_entity_poly.pdbx_seq_one_letter_code
_entity_poly.pdbx_strand_id
1 'polypeptide(L)'
;MVLNRLERLLQHEHPEFTNMVLFEAAIEHCIPLAMDLVGCLSIADCINSVRIPEQKIRLLQCILDKSVLLSFDTSGTFVVQHILELGNELFSDTICRHLRGKYVKLAQLQCGSFVVEKCFKASKLGLHYFVEEIRHNEGILKKLAHDKFGNYVIQTALEISKEDPTLGRIYEFLVSNLRPYLSQLEKAKTGRNVAKKISRGGQFGMRV
;
A
#
# COMPACT_ATOMS: atom_id res chain seq x y z
N MET A 1 -9.75 -27.28 -12.79
CA MET A 1 -9.06 -28.44 -13.40
C MET A 1 -7.57 -28.48 -13.07
N VAL A 2 -6.89 -27.32 -12.96
CA VAL A 2 -5.47 -27.22 -12.55
C VAL A 2 -5.24 -27.62 -11.08
N LEU A 3 -6.12 -27.19 -10.16
CA LEU A 3 -6.05 -27.53 -8.72
C LEU A 3 -6.04 -29.05 -8.44
N ASN A 4 -6.98 -29.81 -9.02
CA ASN A 4 -7.01 -31.28 -8.85
C ASN A 4 -5.79 -31.99 -9.47
N ARG A 5 -5.09 -31.34 -10.40
CA ARG A 5 -3.86 -31.89 -11.01
C ARG A 5 -2.65 -31.67 -10.10
N LEU A 6 -2.59 -30.50 -9.46
CA LEU A 6 -1.61 -30.19 -8.42
C LEU A 6 -1.76 -31.12 -7.21
N GLU A 7 -3.00 -31.36 -6.75
CA GLU A 7 -3.26 -32.24 -5.60
C GLU A 7 -2.80 -33.69 -5.80
N ARG A 8 -2.90 -34.23 -7.03
CA ARG A 8 -2.45 -35.60 -7.34
C ARG A 8 -0.94 -35.74 -7.47
N LEU A 9 -0.25 -34.68 -7.87
CA LEU A 9 1.22 -34.65 -7.93
C LEU A 9 1.86 -34.63 -6.52
N LEU A 10 1.12 -34.17 -5.51
CA LEU A 10 1.57 -34.11 -4.11
C LEU A 10 1.70 -35.49 -3.43
N GLN A 11 1.11 -36.56 -3.96
CA GLN A 11 1.03 -37.85 -3.25
C GLN A 11 2.25 -38.77 -3.45
N HIS A 12 3.16 -38.48 -4.39
CA HIS A 12 4.20 -39.46 -4.78
C HIS A 12 5.63 -38.91 -4.98
N GLU A 13 5.93 -37.65 -4.68
CA GLU A 13 7.27 -37.08 -4.96
C GLU A 13 7.98 -36.51 -3.72
N HIS A 14 9.33 -36.55 -3.76
CA HIS A 14 10.21 -35.99 -2.73
C HIS A 14 9.83 -34.52 -2.46
N PRO A 15 9.68 -34.11 -1.18
CA PRO A 15 9.15 -32.78 -0.82
C PRO A 15 9.87 -31.61 -1.49
N GLU A 16 11.18 -31.73 -1.76
CA GLU A 16 11.98 -30.69 -2.40
C GLU A 16 11.68 -30.53 -3.90
N PHE A 17 11.42 -31.64 -4.60
CA PHE A 17 11.08 -31.62 -6.04
C PHE A 17 9.64 -31.15 -6.26
N THR A 18 8.72 -31.60 -5.41
CA THR A 18 7.31 -31.18 -5.41
C THR A 18 7.17 -29.67 -5.16
N ASN A 19 7.96 -29.13 -4.23
CA ASN A 19 7.98 -27.68 -3.97
C ASN A 19 8.54 -26.89 -5.16
N MET A 20 9.56 -27.40 -5.86
CA MET A 20 10.13 -26.75 -7.03
C MET A 20 9.10 -26.62 -8.17
N VAL A 21 8.36 -27.69 -8.48
CA VAL A 21 7.31 -27.68 -9.52
C VAL A 21 6.15 -26.77 -9.14
N LEU A 22 5.76 -26.77 -7.86
CA LEU A 22 4.70 -25.89 -7.35
C LEU A 22 5.09 -24.41 -7.49
N PHE A 23 6.32 -24.04 -7.18
CA PHE A 23 6.78 -22.65 -7.33
C PHE A 23 6.87 -22.22 -8.79
N GLU A 24 7.29 -23.09 -9.72
CA GLU A 24 7.23 -22.78 -11.15
C GLU A 24 5.79 -22.55 -11.62
N ALA A 25 4.84 -23.41 -11.22
CA ALA A 25 3.43 -23.21 -11.55
C ALA A 25 2.86 -21.92 -10.94
N ALA A 26 3.27 -21.57 -9.70
CA ALA A 26 2.89 -20.32 -9.06
C ALA A 26 3.46 -19.10 -9.80
N ILE A 27 4.67 -19.18 -10.33
CA ILE A 27 5.28 -18.12 -11.15
C ILE A 27 4.54 -17.99 -12.49
N GLU A 28 4.24 -19.10 -13.16
CA GLU A 28 3.52 -19.12 -14.44
C GLU A 28 2.10 -18.54 -14.32
N HIS A 29 1.41 -18.81 -13.22
CA HIS A 29 0.04 -18.34 -12.95
C HIS A 29 -0.04 -17.23 -11.89
N CYS A 30 1.06 -16.50 -11.71
CA CYS A 30 1.25 -15.56 -10.61
C CYS A 30 0.13 -14.51 -10.50
N ILE A 31 -0.30 -13.90 -11.61
CA ILE A 31 -1.34 -12.85 -11.58
C ILE A 31 -2.75 -13.40 -11.34
N PRO A 32 -3.23 -14.43 -12.06
CA PRO A 32 -4.50 -15.07 -11.73
C PRO A 32 -4.58 -15.53 -10.27
N LEU A 33 -3.49 -16.12 -9.74
CA LEU A 33 -3.44 -16.54 -8.34
C LEU A 33 -3.46 -15.35 -7.38
N ALA A 34 -2.68 -14.30 -7.64
CA ALA A 34 -2.66 -13.11 -6.80
C ALA A 34 -4.02 -12.39 -6.72
N MET A 35 -4.86 -12.49 -7.76
CA MET A 35 -6.21 -11.92 -7.81
C MET A 35 -7.31 -12.90 -7.35
N ASP A 36 -6.95 -14.12 -6.97
CA ASP A 36 -7.87 -15.11 -6.42
C ASP A 36 -7.98 -14.98 -4.89
N LEU A 37 -9.17 -15.24 -4.35
CA LEU A 37 -9.47 -15.12 -2.91
C LEU A 37 -8.60 -16.02 -2.04
N VAL A 38 -8.25 -17.21 -2.53
CA VAL A 38 -7.38 -18.16 -1.82
C VAL A 38 -5.97 -18.12 -2.39
N GLY A 39 -5.84 -17.95 -3.71
CA GLY A 39 -4.54 -17.90 -4.39
C GLY A 39 -3.63 -16.78 -3.91
N CYS A 40 -4.18 -15.64 -3.47
CA CYS A 40 -3.37 -14.54 -2.95
C CYS A 40 -2.58 -14.93 -1.70
N LEU A 41 -3.16 -15.80 -0.85
CA LEU A 41 -2.49 -16.37 0.32
C LEU A 41 -1.36 -17.30 -0.10
N SER A 42 -1.62 -18.16 -1.09
CA SER A 42 -0.59 -19.05 -1.64
C SER A 42 0.58 -18.28 -2.25
N ILE A 43 0.33 -17.15 -2.94
CA ILE A 43 1.40 -16.30 -3.47
C ILE A 43 2.21 -15.65 -2.34
N ALA A 44 1.55 -15.13 -1.30
CA ALA A 44 2.25 -14.56 -0.13
C ALA A 44 3.11 -15.62 0.58
N ASP A 45 2.60 -16.83 0.76
CA ASP A 45 3.35 -17.95 1.31
C ASP A 45 4.54 -18.32 0.42
N CYS A 46 4.35 -18.38 -0.91
CA CYS A 46 5.45 -18.62 -1.85
C CYS A 46 6.56 -17.56 -1.72
N ILE A 47 6.22 -16.27 -1.60
CA ILE A 47 7.21 -15.20 -1.42
C ILE A 47 8.10 -15.45 -0.18
N ASN A 48 7.53 -16.02 0.88
CA ASN A 48 8.26 -16.33 2.13
C ASN A 48 9.04 -17.66 2.04
N SER A 49 8.50 -18.65 1.34
CA SER A 49 9.00 -20.03 1.37
C SER A 49 9.93 -20.40 0.23
N VAL A 50 9.93 -19.69 -0.91
CA VAL A 50 10.82 -19.98 -2.04
C VAL A 50 12.28 -19.82 -1.61
N ARG A 51 13.04 -20.92 -1.74
CA ARG A 51 14.47 -20.98 -1.38
C ARG A 51 15.38 -20.76 -2.58
N ILE A 52 14.93 -21.06 -3.79
CA ILE A 52 15.70 -20.90 -5.02
C ILE A 52 15.71 -19.41 -5.40
N PRO A 53 16.87 -18.74 -5.41
CA PRO A 53 16.94 -17.29 -5.62
C PRO A 53 16.32 -16.84 -6.94
N GLU A 54 16.57 -17.58 -8.03
CA GLU A 54 16.03 -17.27 -9.36
C GLU A 54 14.50 -17.31 -9.38
N GLN A 55 13.89 -18.35 -8.79
CA GLN A 55 12.44 -18.45 -8.67
C GLN A 55 11.87 -17.30 -7.84
N LYS A 56 12.52 -16.96 -6.73
CA LYS A 56 12.08 -15.87 -5.85
C LYS A 56 12.09 -14.54 -6.60
N ILE A 57 13.15 -14.27 -7.36
CA ILE A 57 13.27 -13.07 -8.19
C ILE A 57 12.17 -13.04 -9.25
N ARG A 58 11.94 -14.14 -9.98
CA ARG A 58 10.88 -14.22 -11.00
C ARG A 58 9.49 -13.99 -10.41
N LEU A 59 9.19 -14.59 -9.26
CA LEU A 59 7.92 -14.40 -8.56
C LEU A 59 7.72 -12.94 -8.13
N LEU A 60 8.73 -12.35 -7.49
CA LEU A 60 8.68 -10.94 -7.05
C LEU A 60 8.54 -10.00 -8.24
N GLN A 61 9.29 -10.22 -9.32
CA GLN A 61 9.23 -9.40 -10.53
C GLN A 61 7.84 -9.44 -11.16
N CYS A 62 7.21 -10.62 -11.23
CA CYS A 62 5.84 -10.75 -11.73
C CYS A 62 4.85 -9.84 -10.97
N ILE A 63 4.94 -9.81 -9.64
CA ILE A 63 4.07 -8.97 -8.82
C ILE A 63 4.43 -7.48 -8.95
N LEU A 64 5.72 -7.14 -8.95
CA LEU A 64 6.18 -5.75 -9.10
C LEU A 64 5.74 -5.13 -10.43
N ASP A 65 5.83 -5.88 -11.53
CA ASP A 65 5.43 -5.44 -12.87
C ASP A 65 3.92 -5.19 -12.99
N LYS A 66 3.12 -5.83 -12.13
CA LYS A 66 1.66 -5.70 -12.10
C LYS A 66 1.14 -5.01 -10.84
N SER A 67 2.01 -4.33 -10.09
CA SER A 67 1.66 -3.72 -8.80
C SER A 67 0.50 -2.73 -8.91
N VAL A 68 0.39 -1.98 -10.01
CA VAL A 68 -0.77 -1.11 -10.25
C VAL A 68 -2.06 -1.90 -10.35
N LEU A 69 -2.11 -2.92 -11.22
CA LEU A 69 -3.29 -3.76 -11.41
C LEU A 69 -3.74 -4.39 -10.08
N LEU A 70 -2.78 -4.99 -9.37
CA LEU A 70 -3.03 -5.70 -8.12
C LEU A 70 -3.47 -4.75 -6.99
N SER A 71 -2.99 -3.51 -6.98
CA SER A 71 -3.42 -2.51 -5.97
C SER A 71 -4.87 -2.07 -6.13
N PHE A 72 -5.46 -2.23 -7.32
CA PHE A 72 -6.88 -1.98 -7.58
C PHE A 72 -7.75 -3.23 -7.43
N ASP A 73 -7.15 -4.40 -7.24
CA ASP A 73 -7.85 -5.66 -7.03
C ASP A 73 -8.05 -5.96 -5.53
N THR A 74 -9.20 -6.53 -5.18
CA THR A 74 -9.53 -6.79 -3.76
C THR A 74 -8.59 -7.82 -3.14
N SER A 75 -8.26 -8.89 -3.87
CA SER A 75 -7.32 -9.94 -3.42
C SER A 75 -5.86 -9.51 -3.65
N GLY A 76 -5.57 -8.89 -4.79
CA GLY A 76 -4.23 -8.44 -5.16
C GLY A 76 -3.63 -7.44 -4.17
N THR A 77 -4.46 -6.63 -3.51
CA THR A 77 -3.99 -5.71 -2.46
C THR A 77 -3.30 -6.42 -1.31
N PHE A 78 -3.65 -7.66 -0.98
CA PHE A 78 -2.98 -8.43 0.07
C PHE A 78 -1.54 -8.74 -0.32
N VAL A 79 -1.31 -9.16 -1.57
CA VAL A 79 0.05 -9.49 -2.06
C VAL A 79 0.92 -8.24 -2.16
N VAL A 80 0.37 -7.11 -2.63
CA VAL A 80 1.11 -5.84 -2.71
C VAL A 80 1.50 -5.35 -1.30
N GLN A 81 0.58 -5.42 -0.33
CA GLN A 81 0.88 -5.08 1.06
C GLN A 81 1.95 -6.00 1.65
N HIS A 82 1.87 -7.30 1.37
CA HIS A 82 2.88 -8.26 1.83
C HIS A 82 4.29 -7.89 1.34
N ILE A 83 4.44 -7.51 0.06
CA ILE A 83 5.74 -7.07 -0.46
C ILE A 83 6.23 -5.78 0.23
N LEU A 84 5.34 -4.81 0.47
CA LEU A 84 5.67 -3.58 1.20
C LEU A 84 6.10 -3.87 2.65
N GLU A 85 5.57 -4.92 3.27
CA GLU A 85 5.89 -5.34 4.63
C GLU A 85 7.22 -6.11 4.75
N LEU A 86 7.78 -6.59 3.63
CA LEU A 86 9.11 -7.22 3.63
C LEU A 86 10.23 -6.24 4.02
N GLY A 87 9.97 -4.92 4.00
CA GLY A 87 10.94 -3.89 4.37
C GLY A 87 12.09 -3.72 3.37
N ASN A 88 11.96 -4.27 2.15
CA ASN A 88 12.93 -4.07 1.09
C ASN A 88 12.68 -2.72 0.39
N GLU A 89 13.63 -1.80 0.51
CA GLU A 89 13.52 -0.44 -0.04
C GLU A 89 13.37 -0.44 -1.57
N LEU A 90 14.13 -1.28 -2.28
CA LEU A 90 14.07 -1.35 -3.75
C LEU A 90 12.67 -1.76 -4.24
N PHE A 91 12.04 -2.75 -3.59
CA PHE A 91 10.69 -3.20 -3.93
C PHE A 91 9.65 -2.16 -3.56
N SER A 92 9.76 -1.58 -2.36
CA SER A 92 8.85 -0.55 -1.88
C SER A 92 8.87 0.69 -2.77
N ASP A 93 10.05 1.15 -3.15
CA ASP A 93 10.23 2.27 -4.06
C ASP A 93 9.68 1.97 -5.45
N THR A 94 9.83 0.74 -5.93
CA THR A 94 9.32 0.31 -7.23
C THR A 94 7.79 0.34 -7.25
N ILE A 95 7.15 -0.19 -6.22
CA ILE A 95 5.70 -0.10 -6.06
C ILE A 95 5.28 1.37 -5.98
N CYS A 96 5.93 2.19 -5.15
CA CYS A 96 5.57 3.60 -5.01
C CYS A 96 5.69 4.37 -6.35
N ARG A 97 6.74 4.12 -7.12
CA ARG A 97 6.92 4.70 -8.46
C ARG A 97 5.81 4.28 -9.42
N HIS A 98 5.43 3.01 -9.45
CA HIS A 98 4.35 2.51 -10.30
C HIS A 98 2.99 3.12 -9.93
N LEU A 99 2.77 3.45 -8.65
CA LEU A 99 1.52 4.03 -8.16
C LEU A 99 1.42 5.55 -8.28
N ARG A 100 2.47 6.24 -8.77
CA ARG A 100 2.44 7.70 -8.97
C ARG A 100 1.24 8.12 -9.84
N GLY A 101 0.48 9.10 -9.36
CA GLY A 101 -0.74 9.59 -10.03
C GLY A 101 -1.98 8.70 -9.84
N LYS A 102 -1.93 7.72 -8.93
CA LYS A 102 -3.06 6.83 -8.60
C LYS A 102 -3.41 6.85 -7.11
N TYR A 103 -2.68 7.59 -6.29
CA TYR A 103 -2.82 7.54 -4.83
C TYR A 103 -4.17 8.07 -4.37
N VAL A 104 -4.68 9.15 -4.97
CA VAL A 104 -5.99 9.72 -4.58
C VAL A 104 -7.12 8.72 -4.86
N LYS A 105 -7.05 8.05 -6.02
CA LYS A 105 -8.06 7.04 -6.39
C LYS A 105 -8.00 5.83 -5.45
N LEU A 106 -6.81 5.31 -5.17
CA LEU A 106 -6.62 4.18 -4.26
C LEU A 106 -7.07 4.53 -2.83
N ALA A 107 -6.78 5.74 -2.35
CA ALA A 107 -7.16 6.20 -1.02
C ALA A 107 -8.68 6.19 -0.77
N GLN A 108 -9.50 6.24 -1.83
CA GLN A 108 -10.96 6.21 -1.75
C GLN A 108 -11.54 4.78 -1.84
N LEU A 109 -10.70 3.77 -2.05
CA LEU A 109 -11.11 2.36 -2.12
C LEU A 109 -10.86 1.69 -0.77
N GLN A 110 -11.77 0.80 -0.35
CA GLN A 110 -11.66 0.09 0.92
C GLN A 110 -10.34 -0.67 1.06
N CYS A 111 -9.96 -1.45 0.04
CA CYS A 111 -8.71 -2.22 0.06
C CYS A 111 -7.51 -1.39 -0.42
N GLY A 112 -7.73 -0.49 -1.39
CA GLY A 112 -6.68 0.37 -1.93
C GLY A 112 -6.11 1.35 -0.90
N SER A 113 -6.90 1.82 0.06
CA SER A 113 -6.41 2.73 1.10
C SER A 113 -5.32 2.09 1.95
N PHE A 114 -5.42 0.78 2.24
CA PHE A 114 -4.38 0.07 2.98
C PHE A 114 -3.05 0.02 2.22
N VAL A 115 -3.09 -0.20 0.89
CA VAL A 115 -1.88 -0.13 0.04
C VAL A 115 -1.23 1.24 0.15
N VAL A 116 -2.02 2.31 0.07
CA VAL A 116 -1.50 3.68 0.18
C VAL A 116 -0.84 3.91 1.55
N GLU A 117 -1.50 3.50 2.63
CA GLU A 117 -0.94 3.62 3.98
C GLU A 117 0.36 2.82 4.16
N LYS A 118 0.45 1.63 3.56
CA LYS A 118 1.68 0.83 3.55
C LYS A 118 2.78 1.48 2.73
N CYS A 119 2.47 2.07 1.57
CA CYS A 119 3.44 2.84 0.79
C CYS A 119 4.06 3.96 1.62
N PHE A 120 3.25 4.74 2.36
CA PHE A 120 3.76 5.85 3.18
C PHE A 120 4.69 5.37 4.30
N LYS A 121 4.45 4.17 4.85
CA LYS A 121 5.27 3.57 5.90
C LYS A 121 6.55 2.93 5.36
N ALA A 122 6.49 2.35 4.16
CA ALA A 122 7.59 1.60 3.57
C ALA A 122 8.57 2.47 2.77
N SER A 123 8.11 3.58 2.18
CA SER A 123 8.97 4.48 1.40
C SER A 123 8.48 5.93 1.45
N LYS A 124 9.44 6.86 1.55
CA LYS A 124 9.18 8.31 1.49
C LYS A 124 8.60 8.71 0.13
N LEU A 125 8.92 7.97 -0.94
CA LEU A 125 8.41 8.24 -2.28
C LEU A 125 6.88 8.21 -2.31
N GLY A 126 6.25 7.33 -1.53
CA GLY A 126 4.80 7.25 -1.46
C GLY A 126 4.16 8.58 -1.06
N LEU A 127 4.67 9.21 0.00
CA LEU A 127 4.18 10.52 0.44
C LEU A 127 4.51 11.63 -0.55
N HIS A 128 5.72 11.63 -1.13
CA HIS A 128 6.09 12.61 -2.15
C HIS A 128 5.15 12.57 -3.35
N TYR A 129 4.87 11.38 -3.89
CA TYR A 129 3.97 11.21 -5.03
C TYR A 129 2.52 11.51 -4.69
N PHE A 130 2.06 11.15 -3.48
CA PHE A 130 0.73 11.55 -3.03
C PHE A 130 0.59 13.07 -2.95
N VAL A 131 1.56 13.77 -2.35
CA VAL A 131 1.56 15.23 -2.24
C VAL A 131 1.63 15.89 -3.61
N GLU A 132 2.45 15.36 -4.51
CA GLU A 132 2.51 15.81 -5.90
C GLU A 132 1.14 15.75 -6.58
N GLU A 133 0.41 14.65 -6.42
CA GLU A 133 -0.90 14.42 -7.03
C GLU A 133 -1.98 15.40 -6.52
N ILE A 134 -1.91 15.79 -5.24
CA ILE A 134 -2.90 16.68 -4.61
C ILE A 134 -2.53 18.17 -4.66
N ARG A 135 -1.27 18.52 -4.94
CA ARG A 135 -0.75 19.90 -4.86
C ARG A 135 -1.53 20.90 -5.71
N HIS A 136 -2.05 20.44 -6.86
CA HIS A 136 -2.75 21.27 -7.83
C HIS A 136 -4.26 21.02 -7.87
N ASN A 137 -4.80 20.28 -6.91
CA ASN A 137 -6.22 19.94 -6.87
C ASN A 137 -6.86 20.49 -5.59
N GLU A 138 -7.33 21.73 -5.66
CA GLU A 138 -7.97 22.40 -4.54
C GLU A 138 -9.18 21.59 -4.04
N GLY A 139 -9.22 21.34 -2.73
CA GLY A 139 -10.32 20.62 -2.09
C GLY A 139 -10.19 19.09 -2.09
N ILE A 140 -9.24 18.48 -2.80
CA ILE A 140 -9.09 17.01 -2.76
C ILE A 140 -8.69 16.52 -1.37
N LEU A 141 -7.83 17.26 -0.67
CA LEU A 141 -7.45 16.97 0.72
C LEU A 141 -8.65 17.01 1.66
N LYS A 142 -9.50 18.03 1.51
CA LYS A 142 -10.76 18.12 2.25
C LYS A 142 -11.65 16.92 1.96
N LYS A 143 -11.81 16.56 0.68
CA LYS A 143 -12.64 15.43 0.25
C LYS A 143 -12.14 14.12 0.88
N LEU A 144 -10.84 13.83 0.77
CA LEU A 144 -10.24 12.65 1.38
C LEU A 144 -10.38 12.64 2.90
N ALA A 145 -10.21 13.78 3.57
CA ALA A 145 -10.37 13.88 5.02
C ALA A 145 -11.81 13.59 5.50
N HIS A 146 -12.82 13.77 4.64
CA HIS A 146 -14.21 13.40 4.93
C HIS A 146 -14.58 12.00 4.39
N ASP A 147 -13.77 11.42 3.52
CA ASP A 147 -14.03 10.12 2.89
C ASP A 147 -14.02 8.96 3.90
N LYS A 148 -14.81 7.91 3.63
CA LYS A 148 -14.93 6.73 4.51
C LYS A 148 -13.60 5.99 4.70
N PHE A 149 -12.73 5.98 3.70
CA PHE A 149 -11.43 5.31 3.71
C PHE A 149 -10.28 6.32 3.64
N GLY A 150 -10.41 7.36 2.83
CA GLY A 150 -9.39 8.38 2.63
C GLY A 150 -9.01 9.12 3.93
N ASN A 151 -9.91 9.21 4.91
CA ASN A 151 -9.58 9.83 6.19
C ASN A 151 -8.44 9.12 6.92
N TYR A 152 -8.31 7.79 6.78
CA TYR A 152 -7.21 7.02 7.35
C TYR A 152 -5.90 7.31 6.63
N VAL A 153 -5.93 7.42 5.29
CA VAL A 153 -4.79 7.84 4.48
C VAL A 153 -4.28 9.22 4.90
N ILE A 154 -5.18 10.20 5.12
CA ILE A 154 -4.79 11.54 5.58
C ILE A 154 -4.19 11.50 6.99
N GLN A 155 -4.76 10.72 7.91
CA GLN A 155 -4.20 10.55 9.26
C GLN A 155 -2.79 9.95 9.22
N THR A 156 -2.60 8.89 8.42
CA THR A 156 -1.30 8.23 8.24
C THR A 156 -0.30 9.20 7.59
N ALA A 157 -0.72 10.00 6.60
CA ALA A 157 0.16 11.00 6.00
C ALA A 157 0.62 12.07 7.00
N LEU A 158 -0.30 12.59 7.83
CA LEU A 158 0.00 13.56 8.88
C LEU A 158 0.92 12.97 9.96
N GLU A 159 0.74 11.70 10.33
CA GLU A 159 1.54 11.02 11.34
C GLU A 159 2.98 10.80 10.85
N ILE A 160 3.15 10.15 9.70
CA ILE A 160 4.48 9.85 9.15
C ILE A 160 5.25 11.13 8.83
N SER A 161 4.61 12.13 8.21
CA SER A 161 5.29 13.38 7.87
C SER A 161 5.66 14.23 9.09
N LYS A 162 4.99 14.04 10.22
CA LYS A 162 5.32 14.71 11.49
C LYS A 162 6.49 14.03 12.19
N GLU A 163 6.55 12.70 12.16
CA GLU A 163 7.56 11.91 12.87
C GLU A 163 8.91 11.90 12.15
N ASP A 164 8.92 11.96 10.81
CA ASP A 164 10.15 12.02 10.02
C ASP A 164 10.63 13.48 9.83
N PRO A 165 11.79 13.88 10.40
CA PRO A 165 12.31 15.25 10.27
C PRO A 165 12.55 15.71 8.83
N THR A 166 12.75 14.77 7.90
CA THR A 166 12.97 15.08 6.48
C THR A 166 11.68 15.43 5.73
N LEU A 167 10.51 15.16 6.32
CA LEU A 167 9.20 15.36 5.70
C LEU A 167 8.45 16.60 6.23
N GLY A 168 9.10 17.47 7.01
CA GLY A 168 8.47 18.65 7.61
C GLY A 168 7.71 19.55 6.63
N ARG A 169 8.26 19.76 5.42
CA ARG A 169 7.58 20.54 4.35
C ARG A 169 6.28 19.87 3.88
N ILE A 170 6.22 18.55 3.85
CA ILE A 170 4.99 17.82 3.54
C ILE A 170 3.98 18.00 4.67
N TYR A 171 4.41 17.86 5.93
CA TYR A 171 3.53 18.06 7.07
C TYR A 171 2.92 19.47 7.09
N GLU A 172 3.73 20.51 6.90
CA GLU A 172 3.29 21.90 6.79
C GLU A 172 2.29 22.11 5.65
N PHE A 173 2.57 21.51 4.48
CA PHE A 173 1.65 21.55 3.34
C PHE A 173 0.29 20.92 3.68
N LEU A 174 0.28 19.74 4.30
CA LEU A 174 -0.96 19.05 4.67
C LEU A 174 -1.75 19.85 5.71
N VAL A 175 -1.08 20.35 6.76
CA VAL A 175 -1.71 21.12 7.83
C VAL A 175 -2.29 22.43 7.30
N SER A 176 -1.51 23.21 6.54
CA SER A 176 -1.96 24.50 5.99
C SER A 176 -3.19 24.36 5.09
N ASN A 177 -3.28 23.29 4.31
CA ASN A 177 -4.41 23.03 3.42
C ASN A 177 -5.64 22.43 4.13
N LEU A 178 -5.46 21.78 5.28
CA LEU A 178 -6.57 21.22 6.08
C LEU A 178 -7.10 22.20 7.13
N ARG A 179 -6.27 23.15 7.60
CA ARG A 179 -6.60 24.12 8.66
C ARG A 179 -7.88 24.93 8.38
N PRO A 180 -8.15 25.42 7.14
CA PRO A 180 -9.38 26.15 6.82
C PRO A 180 -10.66 25.33 7.04
N TYR A 181 -10.56 24.00 7.09
CA TYR A 181 -11.69 23.09 7.20
C TYR A 181 -11.84 22.45 8.60
N LEU A 182 -11.04 22.86 9.60
CA LEU A 182 -11.04 22.23 10.94
C LEU A 182 -12.43 22.18 11.57
N SER A 183 -13.18 23.27 11.55
CA SER A 183 -14.51 23.34 12.14
C SER A 183 -15.51 22.38 11.48
N GLN A 184 -15.35 22.09 10.18
CA GLN A 184 -16.17 21.11 9.46
C GLN A 184 -15.72 19.69 9.81
N LEU A 185 -14.40 19.45 9.83
CA LEU A 185 -13.81 18.16 10.19
C LEU A 185 -14.19 17.75 11.62
N GLU A 186 -14.17 18.67 12.58
CA GLU A 186 -14.56 18.44 13.97
C GLU A 186 -16.03 18.04 14.15
N LYS A 187 -16.90 18.40 13.20
CA LYS A 187 -18.32 18.01 13.21
C LYS A 187 -18.57 16.70 12.45
N ALA A 188 -17.70 16.37 11.50
CA ALA A 188 -17.83 15.18 10.66
C ALA A 188 -17.40 13.90 11.40
N LYS A 189 -18.15 12.80 11.19
CA LYS A 189 -17.83 11.49 11.81
C LYS A 189 -16.40 11.02 11.46
N THR A 190 -16.03 11.08 10.19
CA THR A 190 -14.70 10.69 9.65
C THR A 190 -13.65 11.78 9.89
N GLY A 191 -14.02 13.05 9.70
CA GLY A 191 -13.10 14.19 9.80
C GLY A 191 -12.55 14.45 11.21
N ARG A 192 -13.27 14.07 12.28
CA ARG A 192 -12.86 14.37 13.67
C ARG A 192 -11.48 13.81 14.02
N ASN A 193 -11.13 12.65 13.50
CA ASN A 193 -9.83 12.04 13.78
C ASN A 193 -8.69 12.74 13.02
N VAL A 194 -8.96 13.21 11.81
CA VAL A 194 -8.04 14.08 11.05
C VAL A 194 -7.79 15.38 11.81
N ALA A 195 -8.84 16.06 12.27
CA ALA A 195 -8.72 17.30 13.05
C ALA A 195 -7.85 17.13 14.30
N LYS A 196 -8.03 16.02 15.05
CA LYS A 196 -7.21 15.70 16.23
C LYS A 196 -5.71 15.59 15.90
N LYS A 197 -5.34 15.02 14.75
CA LYS A 197 -3.94 14.89 14.34
C LYS A 197 -3.31 16.26 14.03
N ILE A 198 -4.09 17.20 13.49
CA ILE A 198 -3.65 18.59 13.24
C ILE A 198 -3.47 19.36 14.56
N SER A 199 -4.46 19.32 15.46
CA SER A 199 -4.44 20.12 16.70
C SER A 199 -3.36 19.70 17.69
N ARG A 200 -2.97 18.42 17.71
CA ARG A 200 -1.82 17.92 18.49
C ARG A 200 -0.45 18.42 17.97
N GLY A 201 -0.42 19.18 16.87
CA GLY A 201 0.80 19.78 16.31
C GLY A 201 0.95 21.29 16.59
N GLY A 202 -0.02 21.93 17.24
CA GLY A 202 -0.09 23.39 17.37
C GLY A 202 0.77 24.06 18.45
N GLN A 203 1.68 23.34 19.13
CA GLN A 203 2.49 23.92 20.22
C GLN A 203 3.91 24.35 19.83
N PHE A 204 4.33 24.26 18.57
CA PHE A 204 5.69 24.64 18.14
C PHE A 204 5.76 25.95 17.34
N GLY A 205 5.08 27.00 17.81
CA GLY A 205 5.15 28.29 17.13
C GLY A 205 4.38 29.41 17.80
N MET A 206 4.72 29.72 19.06
CA MET A 206 4.48 31.02 19.70
C MET A 206 5.15 31.00 21.08
N ARG A 207 6.47 31.20 21.09
CA ARG A 207 7.15 31.83 22.23
C ARG A 207 7.88 33.04 21.64
N VAL A 208 7.34 34.21 21.96
CA VAL A 208 8.02 35.50 21.87
C VAL A 208 9.19 35.47 22.85
#